data_AF-I4W843-F1
#
_entry.id   AF-I4W843-F1
#
_cell.length_a   1.000
_cell.length_b   1.000
_cell.length_c   1.000
_cell.angle_alpha   90.00
_cell.angle_beta   90.00
_cell.angle_gamma   90.00
#
_symmetry.space_group_name_H-M   'P 1'
#
loop_
_entity.id
_entity.type
_entity.pdbx_description
1 polymer ?
#
loop_
_entity_poly.entity_id
_entity_poly.type
_entity_poly.pdbx_seq_one_letter_code
_entity_poly.pdbx_strand_id
1 'polypeptide(L)'
;AARGSHPGLLLEVEVENLDELTQALVAGVDRIMLDNFTPALMREAVALTAGRVPLEVSGNVDLVTIGEFARTGVDFISVGALTKHVHAVDLSLRLQLD
;
A
#
# COMPACT_ATOMS: atom_id res chain seq x y z
N ALA A 1 -12.45 19.84 4.25
CA ALA A 1 -13.56 19.63 3.29
C ALA A 1 -14.02 18.17 3.27
N ALA A 2 -13.19 17.22 2.81
CA ALA A 2 -13.56 15.79 2.71
C ALA A 2 -14.14 15.19 4.01
N ARG A 3 -13.44 15.36 5.14
CA ARG A 3 -13.89 14.90 6.46
C ARG A 3 -15.25 15.45 6.90
N GLY A 4 -15.61 16.66 6.44
CA GLY A 4 -16.90 17.28 6.74
C GLY A 4 -18.05 16.67 5.94
N SER A 5 -17.80 16.23 4.70
CA SER A 5 -18.83 15.64 3.83
C SER A 5 -19.14 14.19 4.18
N HIS A 6 -18.13 13.40 4.55
CA HIS A 6 -18.27 11.97 4.84
C HIS A 6 -17.43 11.56 6.07
N PRO A 7 -17.86 11.93 7.29
CA PRO A 7 -17.05 11.74 8.50
C PRO A 7 -16.82 10.27 8.90
N GLY A 8 -17.65 9.35 8.43
CA GLY A 8 -17.55 7.91 8.75
C GLY A 8 -16.69 7.10 7.78
N LEU A 9 -16.17 7.72 6.73
CA LEU A 9 -15.29 7.04 5.78
C LEU A 9 -13.82 7.25 6.15
N LEU A 10 -13.00 6.23 5.90
CA LEU A 10 -11.56 6.31 5.99
C LEU A 10 -11.05 7.35 4.97
N LEU A 11 -10.23 8.29 5.44
CA LEU A 11 -9.55 9.27 4.62
C LEU A 11 -8.08 8.87 4.47
N GLU A 12 -7.72 8.44 3.27
CA GLU A 12 -6.34 8.15 2.87
C GLU A 12 -5.83 9.25 1.94
N VAL A 13 -4.54 9.55 2.03
CA VAL A 13 -3.84 10.46 1.12
C VAL A 13 -2.61 9.78 0.56
N GLU A 14 -2.46 9.82 -0.77
CA GLU A 14 -1.28 9.38 -1.49
C GLU A 14 -0.25 10.52 -1.56
N VAL A 15 1.03 10.19 -1.38
CA VAL A 15 2.15 11.14 -1.39
C VAL A 15 3.30 10.59 -2.23
N GLU A 16 4.02 11.49 -2.90
CA GLU A 16 5.15 11.16 -3.80
C GLU A 16 6.51 11.52 -3.17
N ASN A 17 6.53 12.21 -2.02
CA ASN A 17 7.76 12.61 -1.33
C ASN A 17 7.56 12.86 0.19
N LEU A 18 8.66 13.05 0.92
CA LEU A 18 8.66 13.23 2.38
C LEU A 18 8.05 14.56 2.85
N ASP A 19 8.06 15.59 2.00
CA ASP A 19 7.44 16.88 2.33
C ASP A 19 5.91 16.75 2.32
N GLU A 20 5.36 16.08 1.31
CA GLU A 20 3.94 15.73 1.23
C GLU A 20 3.51 14.79 2.35
N LEU A 21 4.34 13.79 2.70
CA LEU A 21 4.12 12.95 3.89
C LEU A 21 3.97 13.82 5.15
N THR A 22 4.85 14.81 5.33
CA THR A 22 4.77 15.73 6.47
C THR A 22 3.47 16.54 6.46
N GLN A 23 3.04 17.01 5.29
CA GLN A 23 1.76 17.72 5.16
C GLN A 23 0.56 16.82 5.48
N ALA A 24 0.55 15.58 5.00
CA ALA A 24 -0.51 14.61 5.25
C ALA A 24 -0.60 14.24 6.75
N LEU A 25 0.55 14.09 7.43
CA LEU A 25 0.61 13.89 8.87
C LEU A 25 0.01 15.06 9.66
N VAL A 26 0.30 16.30 9.25
CA VAL A 26 -0.28 17.51 9.86
C VAL A 26 -1.78 17.60 9.60
N ALA A 27 -2.26 17.14 8.44
CA ALA A 27 -3.67 17.15 8.07
C ALA A 27 -4.54 16.16 8.87
N GLY A 28 -3.94 15.19 9.57
CA GLY A 28 -4.67 14.24 10.41
C GLY A 28 -5.53 13.26 9.62
N VAL A 29 -4.95 12.66 8.58
CA VAL A 29 -5.57 11.59 7.77
C VAL A 29 -5.48 10.24 8.49
N ASP A 30 -6.28 9.26 8.06
CA ASP A 30 -6.35 7.94 8.73
C ASP A 30 -5.33 6.93 8.21
N ARG A 31 -4.81 7.16 7.00
CA ARG A 31 -3.78 6.36 6.33
C ARG A 31 -3.02 7.23 5.34
N ILE A 32 -1.76 6.90 5.09
CA ILE A 32 -0.95 7.54 4.05
C ILE A 32 -0.37 6.48 3.13
N MET A 33 -0.58 6.64 1.82
CA MET A 33 0.02 5.80 0.78
C MET A 33 1.29 6.46 0.24
N LEU A 34 2.40 5.73 0.23
CA LEU A 34 3.68 6.13 -0.33
C LEU A 34 3.76 5.63 -1.78
N ASP A 35 3.64 6.53 -2.76
CA ASP A 35 3.72 6.15 -4.17
C ASP A 35 5.17 6.15 -4.67
N ASN A 36 5.62 5.00 -5.16
CA ASN A 36 6.94 4.82 -5.80
C ASN A 36 8.14 5.26 -4.94
N PHE A 37 8.01 5.24 -3.61
CA PHE A 37 9.14 5.48 -2.72
C PHE A 37 10.22 4.41 -2.92
N THR A 38 11.49 4.77 -2.75
CA THR A 38 12.56 3.77 -2.65
C THR A 38 12.55 3.12 -1.26
N PRO A 39 13.12 1.91 -1.06
CA PRO A 39 13.21 1.31 0.27
C PRO A 39 13.94 2.17 1.32
N ALA A 40 14.87 3.03 0.90
CA ALA A 40 15.51 3.99 1.79
C ALA A 40 14.51 5.06 2.27
N LEU A 41 13.77 5.65 1.33
CA LEU A 41 12.73 6.64 1.64
C LEU A 41 11.59 6.02 2.45
N MET A 42 11.21 4.76 2.21
CA MET A 42 10.19 4.06 3.01
C MET A 42 10.62 3.95 4.48
N ARG A 43 11.89 3.60 4.76
CA ARG A 43 12.40 3.53 6.14
C ARG A 43 12.41 4.91 6.81
N GLU A 44 12.76 5.95 6.06
CA GLU A 44 12.69 7.33 6.54
C GLU A 44 11.25 7.76 6.82
N ALA A 45 10.31 7.41 5.93
CA ALA A 45 8.88 7.67 6.09
C ALA A 45 8.32 6.97 7.33
N VAL A 46 8.68 5.69 7.56
CA VAL A 46 8.31 4.93 8.76
C VAL A 46 8.85 5.61 10.02
N ALA A 47 10.13 6.01 10.02
CA ALA A 47 10.75 6.71 11.14
C ALA A 47 10.09 8.06 11.43
N LEU A 48 9.82 8.85 10.38
CA LEU A 48 9.16 10.16 10.48
C LEU A 48 7.71 10.02 10.98
N THR A 49 7.00 9.00 10.51
CA THR A 49 5.61 8.75 10.89
C THR A 49 5.51 8.30 12.35
N ALA A 50 6.49 7.54 12.83
CA ALA A 50 6.62 7.11 14.23
C ALA A 50 5.32 6.45 14.77
N GLY A 51 4.66 5.65 13.92
CA GLY A 51 3.44 4.92 14.27
C GLY A 51 2.19 5.78 14.47
N ARG A 52 2.22 7.08 14.11
CA ARG A 52 1.07 7.99 14.28
C ARG A 52 -0.12 7.63 13.37
N VAL A 53 0.18 7.17 12.17
CA VAL A 53 -0.78 6.81 11.12
C VAL A 53 -0.22 5.59 10.36
N PRO A 54 -1.05 4.61 9.99
CA PRO A 54 -0.59 3.49 9.17
C PRO A 54 -0.06 3.95 7.80
N LEU A 55 1.05 3.35 7.38
CA LEU A 55 1.63 3.56 6.07
C LEU A 55 1.32 2.39 5.14
N GLU A 56 0.88 2.73 3.94
CA GLU A 56 0.73 1.82 2.82
C GLU A 56 1.77 2.17 1.75
N VAL A 57 2.35 1.19 1.08
CA VAL A 57 3.22 1.43 -0.09
C VAL A 57 2.57 0.94 -1.37
N SER A 58 2.69 1.73 -2.44
CA SER A 58 2.23 1.42 -3.78
C SER A 58 3.35 1.67 -4.80
N GLY A 59 3.18 1.10 -6.00
CA GLY A 59 4.12 1.24 -7.11
C GLY A 59 5.04 0.04 -7.30
N ASN A 60 4.97 -0.57 -8.49
CA ASN A 60 5.87 -1.61 -8.99
C ASN A 60 6.18 -2.77 -8.01
N VAL A 61 5.20 -3.19 -7.20
CA VAL A 61 5.34 -4.35 -6.32
C VAL A 61 5.22 -5.66 -7.09
N ASP A 62 6.20 -6.54 -6.91
CA ASP A 62 6.21 -7.91 -7.43
C ASP A 62 6.79 -8.89 -6.38
N LEU A 63 6.92 -10.17 -6.74
CA LEU A 63 7.43 -11.21 -5.83
C LEU A 63 8.90 -10.99 -5.41
N VAL A 64 9.68 -10.24 -6.18
CA VAL A 64 11.08 -9.94 -5.87
C VAL A 64 11.16 -8.76 -4.90
N THR A 65 10.37 -7.71 -5.13
CA THR A 65 10.43 -6.45 -4.36
C THR A 65 9.64 -6.50 -3.05
N ILE A 66 8.54 -7.26 -2.99
CA ILE A 66 7.61 -7.27 -1.84
C ILE A 66 8.30 -7.60 -0.50
N GLY A 67 9.27 -8.52 -0.52
CA GLY A 67 10.00 -8.90 0.69
C GLY A 67 10.87 -7.78 1.24
N GLU A 68 11.47 -6.96 0.36
CA GLU A 68 12.24 -5.79 0.80
C GLU A 68 11.31 -4.72 1.38
N PHE A 69 10.19 -4.44 0.71
CA PHE A 69 9.22 -3.44 1.15
C PHE A 69 8.65 -3.80 2.53
N ALA A 70 8.29 -5.06 2.75
CA ALA A 70 7.82 -5.55 4.05
C ALA A 70 8.85 -5.36 5.19
N ARG A 71 10.16 -5.44 4.88
CA ARG A 71 11.23 -5.21 5.87
C ARG A 71 11.48 -3.74 6.19
N THR A 72 10.88 -2.80 5.46
CA THR A 72 11.03 -1.36 5.76
C THR A 72 10.23 -0.93 6.98
N GLY A 73 9.21 -1.70 7.37
CA GLY A 73 8.34 -1.41 8.52
C GLY A 73 7.02 -0.72 8.16
N VAL A 74 6.66 -0.64 6.88
CA VAL A 74 5.32 -0.22 6.44
C VAL A 74 4.25 -1.24 6.89
N ASP A 75 3.02 -0.75 7.12
CA ASP A 75 1.91 -1.56 7.64
C ASP A 75 1.20 -2.35 6.53
N PHE A 76 1.10 -1.74 5.34
CA PHE A 76 0.41 -2.33 4.18
C PHE A 76 1.26 -2.23 2.91
N ILE A 77 1.04 -3.18 2.00
CA ILE A 77 1.64 -3.18 0.65
C ILE A 77 0.51 -3.40 -0.36
N SER A 78 0.26 -2.41 -1.20
CA SER A 78 -0.73 -2.48 -2.27
C SER A 78 -0.17 -3.21 -3.49
N VAL A 79 -0.78 -4.33 -3.89
CA VAL A 79 -0.27 -5.19 -4.97
C VAL A 79 -1.31 -5.34 -6.09
N GLY A 80 -1.32 -4.39 -7.02
CA GLY A 80 -2.19 -4.47 -8.20
C GLY A 80 -1.92 -5.68 -9.10
N ALA A 81 -0.72 -6.25 -9.06
CA ALA A 81 -0.35 -7.45 -9.82
C ALA A 81 -1.22 -8.68 -9.49
N LEU A 82 -1.81 -8.75 -8.29
CA LEU A 82 -2.68 -9.84 -7.87
C LEU A 82 -4.01 -9.90 -8.64
N THR A 83 -4.45 -8.77 -9.19
CA THR A 83 -5.77 -8.65 -9.82
C THR A 83 -5.71 -8.22 -11.28
N LYS A 84 -4.69 -7.44 -11.68
CA LYS A 84 -4.53 -7.00 -13.08
C LYS A 84 -3.92 -8.08 -13.99
N HIS A 85 -3.32 -9.12 -13.42
CA HIS A 85 -2.75 -10.24 -14.12
C HIS A 85 -3.42 -11.54 -13.69
N VAL A 86 -3.50 -12.51 -14.59
CA VAL A 86 -4.12 -13.82 -14.32
C VAL A 86 -3.18 -14.93 -14.78
N HIS A 87 -2.78 -15.78 -13.85
CA HIS A 87 -2.17 -17.08 -14.13
C HIS A 87 -3.21 -18.16 -13.81
N ALA A 88 -3.91 -18.63 -14.85
CA ALA A 88 -4.95 -19.64 -14.67
C ALA A 88 -4.34 -20.95 -14.15
N VAL A 89 -4.97 -21.53 -13.13
CA VAL A 89 -4.62 -22.87 -12.65
C VAL A 89 -5.00 -23.89 -13.72
N ASP A 90 -4.10 -24.81 -14.03
CA ASP A 90 -4.39 -25.90 -14.95
C ASP A 90 -5.30 -26.93 -14.25
N LEU A 91 -6.54 -27.06 -14.74
CA LEU A 91 -7.56 -27.92 -14.17
C LEU A 91 -8.05 -28.91 -15.23
N SER A 92 -8.27 -30.16 -14.79
CA SER A 92 -8.77 -31.24 -15.66
C SER A 92 -9.97 -31.93 -15.02
N LEU A 93 -11.04 -32.12 -15.80
CA LEU A 93 -12.21 -32.88 -15.41
C LEU A 93 -12.07 -34.33 -15.92
N ARG A 94 -12.09 -35.30 -15.00
CA ARG A 94 -12.11 -36.74 -15.32
C ARG A 94 -13.51 -37.28 -15.07
N LEU A 95 -14.20 -37.70 -16.12
CA LEU A 95 -15.53 -38.28 -16.05
C LEU A 95 -15.45 -39.79 -16.29
N GLN A 96 -16.15 -40.55 -15.46
CA GLN A 96 -16.43 -41.96 -15.68
C GLN A 96 -17.95 -42.09 -15.79
N LEU A 97 -18.42 -42.64 -16.92
CA LEU A 97 -19.83 -42.93 -17.14
C LEU A 97 -20.01 -44.44 -16.93
N ASP A 98 -20.99 -44.80 -16.11
CA ASP A 98 -21.46 -46.18 -15.95
C ASP A 98 -22.29 -46.63 -17.16
#